data_AF-A0A2N3A8J5-F1
#
_entry.id   AF-A0A2N3A8J5-F1
#
_cell.length_a   1.000
_cell.length_b   1.000
_cell.length_c   1.000
_cell.angle_alpha   90.00
_cell.angle_beta   90.00
_cell.angle_gamma   90.00
#
_symmetry.space_group_name_H-M   'P 1'
#
loop_
_entity.id
_entity.type
_entity.pdbx_description
1 polymer ?
#
loop_
_entity_poly.entity_id
_entity_poly.type
_entity_poly.pdbx_seq_one_letter_code
_entity_poly.pdbx_strand_id
1 'polypeptide(L)'
;MQSNDILKKTLLLIPDISGFTRFVNDTEIIHGTHILAELLEVIIKNNNIGLKVAEIEGDAVFFYRVGEKPSVKAIYEQCEKMFLAFHQHIKLYERDRICDCGSCTHTPNLTLKFVVHYGNVIEKRILGHLQLMGPEVTTAHKLMKNNLDVHEYLLFTENIISDEKERLLVGLDFQKSESTYSDVGTVGYYYAYLKSLLDKIPEPKAREELQLDNPNIQLETTIKTSLKIAYQLLISLDKKKEWMVGLKEVKYDKSKIPRVGTEHECILPFNSLSIVTSENKVTDNKIMYAERVIGSGLLPESSHVFTLQQEGNEVKLSLDIYFNNNFVNQLFFKGMMKKSFGKSLKNFKKLAEKEFSQ
;
A
#
# COMPACT_ATOMS: atom_id res chain seq x y z
N MET A 1 2.51 -39.30 -26.26
CA MET A 1 1.88 -38.04 -25.82
C MET A 1 0.69 -38.43 -24.96
N GLN A 2 0.64 -38.00 -23.69
CA GLN A 2 -0.54 -38.24 -22.85
C GLN A 2 -1.73 -37.47 -23.46
N SER A 3 -2.91 -38.11 -23.49
CA SER A 3 -4.06 -37.76 -24.35
C SER A 3 -4.77 -36.43 -24.05
N ASN A 4 -4.22 -35.56 -23.19
CA ASN A 4 -4.87 -34.33 -22.72
C ASN A 4 -4.07 -33.04 -22.96
N ASP A 5 -2.88 -33.11 -23.59
CA ASP A 5 -2.06 -31.92 -23.90
C ASP A 5 -2.59 -31.22 -25.17
N ILE A 6 -3.74 -30.57 -25.06
CA ILE A 6 -4.41 -29.85 -26.17
C ILE A 6 -3.95 -28.39 -26.17
N LEU A 7 -3.53 -27.89 -27.34
CA LEU A 7 -3.25 -26.48 -27.55
C LEU A 7 -4.54 -25.67 -27.45
N LYS A 8 -4.53 -24.63 -26.61
CA LYS A 8 -5.66 -23.74 -26.39
C LYS A 8 -5.27 -22.30 -26.69
N LYS A 9 -5.98 -21.66 -27.60
CA LYS A 9 -5.89 -20.22 -27.79
C LYS A 9 -6.23 -19.52 -26.48
N THR A 10 -5.38 -18.61 -26.05
CA THR A 10 -5.43 -18.03 -24.71
C THR A 10 -4.91 -16.60 -24.75
N LEU A 11 -5.67 -15.68 -24.15
CA LEU A 11 -5.21 -14.33 -23.83
C LEU A 11 -4.30 -14.41 -22.61
N LEU A 12 -3.11 -13.84 -22.73
CA LEU A 12 -2.14 -13.65 -21.67
C LEU A 12 -2.05 -12.14 -21.39
N LEU A 13 -2.20 -11.74 -20.13
CA LEU A 13 -2.13 -10.34 -19.72
C LEU A 13 -1.29 -10.24 -18.46
N ILE A 14 -0.25 -9.41 -18.48
CA ILE A 14 0.66 -9.25 -17.35
C ILE A 14 0.74 -7.75 -16.99
N PRO A 15 0.04 -7.31 -15.92
CA PRO A 15 0.32 -6.05 -15.26
C PRO A 15 1.60 -6.23 -14.44
N ASP A 16 2.57 -5.34 -14.66
CA ASP A 16 3.88 -5.38 -14.03
C ASP A 16 4.16 -4.02 -13.38
N ILE A 17 4.41 -4.02 -12.06
CA ILE A 17 4.63 -2.79 -11.30
C ILE A 17 6.07 -2.32 -11.54
N SER A 18 6.22 -1.17 -12.20
CA SER A 18 7.53 -0.58 -12.46
C SER A 18 8.01 0.29 -11.31
N GLY A 19 9.33 0.31 -11.10
CA GLY A 19 9.99 1.08 -10.03
C GLY A 19 10.21 0.29 -8.73
N PHE A 20 9.67 -0.92 -8.63
CA PHE A 20 9.73 -1.72 -7.40
C PHE A 20 11.11 -2.32 -7.10
N THR A 21 11.93 -2.66 -8.09
CA THR A 21 13.27 -3.22 -7.82
C THR A 21 14.18 -2.25 -7.06
N ARG A 22 13.96 -0.93 -7.16
CA ARG A 22 14.68 0.08 -6.35
C ARG A 22 14.18 0.12 -4.89
N PHE A 23 12.98 -0.39 -4.65
CA PHE A 23 12.26 -0.35 -3.37
C PHE A 23 12.68 -1.44 -2.39
N VAL A 24 13.18 -2.58 -2.89
CA VAL A 24 13.51 -3.77 -2.08
C VAL A 24 14.96 -3.76 -1.54
N ASN A 25 15.78 -2.79 -1.96
CA ASN A 25 17.18 -2.70 -1.52
C ASN A 25 17.37 -1.95 -0.19
N ASP A 26 16.33 -1.33 0.36
CA ASP A 26 16.40 -0.54 1.60
C ASP A 26 16.19 -1.40 2.85
N THR A 27 16.61 -0.90 4.02
CA THR A 27 16.48 -1.54 5.36
C THR A 27 15.04 -1.82 5.81
N GLU A 28 14.05 -1.63 4.94
CA GLU A 28 12.63 -1.52 5.23
C GLU A 28 11.79 -2.46 4.32
N ILE A 29 12.41 -3.56 3.89
CA ILE A 29 11.85 -4.59 3.01
C ILE A 29 10.45 -5.03 3.46
N ILE A 30 10.22 -5.15 4.77
CA ILE A 30 8.94 -5.61 5.32
C ILE A 30 7.78 -4.69 4.92
N HIS A 31 7.94 -3.38 5.05
CA HIS A 31 6.93 -2.42 4.57
C HIS A 31 6.80 -2.50 3.06
N GLY A 32 7.94 -2.62 2.36
CA GLY A 32 7.91 -2.68 0.91
C GLY A 32 7.05 -3.84 0.37
N THR A 33 7.19 -5.02 0.97
CA THR A 33 6.41 -6.22 0.65
C THR A 33 4.92 -6.05 0.94
N HIS A 34 4.53 -5.42 2.06
CA HIS A 34 3.11 -5.19 2.36
C HIS A 34 2.45 -4.24 1.36
N ILE A 35 3.15 -3.17 0.96
CA ILE A 35 2.66 -2.22 -0.06
C ILE A 35 2.47 -2.95 -1.39
N LEU A 36 3.46 -3.77 -1.79
CA LEU A 36 3.37 -4.52 -3.02
C LEU A 36 2.17 -5.47 -3.03
N ALA A 37 2.00 -6.25 -1.96
CA ALA A 37 0.89 -7.18 -1.82
C ALA A 37 -0.46 -6.45 -1.94
N GLU A 38 -0.61 -5.30 -1.28
CA GLU A 38 -1.81 -4.48 -1.36
C GLU A 38 -2.09 -3.97 -2.79
N LEU A 39 -1.05 -3.51 -3.50
CA LEU A 39 -1.17 -3.05 -4.89
C LEU A 39 -1.53 -4.17 -5.86
N LEU A 40 -0.93 -5.36 -5.71
CA LEU A 40 -1.27 -6.54 -6.50
C LEU A 40 -2.72 -6.99 -6.24
N GLU A 41 -3.18 -6.94 -4.99
CA GLU A 41 -4.58 -7.19 -4.66
C GLU A 41 -5.52 -6.18 -5.34
N VAL A 42 -5.16 -4.89 -5.40
CA VAL A 42 -5.95 -3.86 -6.10
C VAL A 42 -6.08 -4.21 -7.59
N ILE A 43 -4.98 -4.61 -8.23
CA ILE A 43 -4.98 -5.05 -9.64
C ILE A 43 -5.92 -6.25 -9.82
N ILE A 44 -5.80 -7.29 -8.97
CA ILE A 44 -6.60 -8.51 -9.05
C ILE A 44 -8.09 -8.24 -8.82
N LYS A 45 -8.45 -7.42 -7.83
CA LYS A 45 -9.85 -7.07 -7.52
C LYS A 45 -10.52 -6.26 -8.63
N ASN A 46 -9.75 -5.59 -9.49
CA ASN A 46 -10.28 -4.76 -10.58
C ASN A 46 -10.38 -5.48 -11.93
N ASN A 47 -10.38 -6.81 -11.93
CA ASN A 47 -10.63 -7.65 -13.10
C ASN A 47 -12.12 -7.85 -13.40
N ASN A 48 -12.58 -7.33 -14.54
CA ASN A 48 -13.97 -7.36 -15.01
C ASN A 48 -14.20 -8.26 -16.23
N ILE A 49 -13.14 -8.66 -16.95
CA ILE A 49 -13.27 -9.49 -18.16
C ILE A 49 -13.05 -10.98 -17.88
N GLY A 50 -13.12 -11.41 -16.62
CA GLY A 50 -13.05 -12.81 -16.24
C GLY A 50 -11.68 -13.45 -16.46
N LEU A 51 -10.60 -12.68 -16.34
CA LEU A 51 -9.25 -13.22 -16.33
C LEU A 51 -9.04 -14.13 -15.11
N LYS A 52 -8.23 -15.18 -15.25
CA LYS A 52 -7.81 -16.04 -14.13
C LYS A 52 -6.36 -15.72 -13.79
N VAL A 53 -6.03 -15.71 -12.50
CA VAL A 53 -4.63 -15.60 -12.05
C VAL A 53 -3.96 -16.96 -12.27
N ALA A 54 -2.92 -17.01 -13.09
CA ALA A 54 -2.04 -18.16 -13.22
C ALA A 54 -1.00 -18.14 -12.09
N GLU A 55 -0.32 -17.00 -11.91
CA GLU A 55 0.76 -16.84 -10.95
C GLU A 55 0.89 -15.36 -10.49
N ILE A 56 1.53 -15.15 -9.34
CA ILE A 56 1.99 -13.84 -8.87
C ILE A 56 3.52 -13.91 -8.84
N GLU A 57 4.18 -13.05 -9.61
CA GLU A 57 5.61 -13.12 -9.91
C GLU A 57 6.34 -11.90 -9.37
N GLY A 58 6.62 -11.89 -8.07
CA GLY A 58 7.20 -10.71 -7.42
C GLY A 58 6.25 -9.52 -7.52
N ASP A 59 6.52 -8.61 -8.44
CA ASP A 59 5.82 -7.35 -8.70
C ASP A 59 4.82 -7.39 -9.88
N ALA A 60 4.61 -8.57 -10.47
CA ALA A 60 3.67 -8.76 -11.58
C ALA A 60 2.56 -9.79 -11.26
N VAL A 61 1.43 -9.67 -11.97
CA VAL A 61 0.33 -10.65 -11.93
C VAL A 61 0.18 -11.32 -13.29
N PHE A 62 0.41 -12.63 -13.39
CA PHE A 62 0.20 -13.32 -14.65
C PHE A 62 -1.26 -13.75 -14.81
N PHE A 63 -2.02 -13.00 -15.61
CA PHE A 63 -3.40 -13.35 -15.96
C PHE A 63 -3.50 -14.15 -17.26
N TYR A 64 -4.53 -15.00 -17.32
CA TYR A 64 -4.90 -15.68 -18.54
C TYR A 64 -6.41 -15.82 -18.73
N ARG A 65 -6.85 -15.95 -19.99
CA ARG A 65 -8.23 -16.32 -20.36
C ARG A 65 -8.22 -17.22 -21.60
N VAL A 66 -8.64 -18.46 -21.41
CA VAL A 66 -8.75 -19.47 -22.47
C VAL A 66 -9.95 -19.17 -23.38
N GLY A 67 -9.77 -19.38 -24.69
CA GLY A 67 -10.80 -19.25 -25.70
C GLY A 67 -10.57 -18.07 -26.64
N GLU A 68 -11.66 -17.57 -27.23
CA GLU A 68 -11.62 -16.36 -28.05
C GLU A 68 -11.21 -15.14 -27.22
N LYS A 69 -10.28 -14.33 -27.77
CA LYS A 69 -9.88 -13.09 -27.12
C LYS A 69 -11.07 -12.12 -27.10
N PRO A 70 -11.25 -11.32 -26.02
CA PRO A 70 -12.11 -10.16 -26.04
C PRO A 70 -11.68 -9.17 -27.14
N SER A 71 -12.55 -8.20 -27.45
CA SER A 71 -12.18 -7.12 -28.35
C SER A 71 -11.00 -6.32 -27.80
N VAL A 72 -10.20 -5.74 -28.69
CA VAL A 72 -9.05 -4.88 -28.31
C VAL A 72 -9.51 -3.75 -27.37
N LYS A 73 -10.69 -3.18 -27.63
CA LYS A 73 -11.32 -2.17 -26.76
C LYS A 73 -11.60 -2.70 -25.35
N ALA A 74 -12.18 -3.90 -25.21
CA ALA A 74 -12.47 -4.48 -23.90
C ALA A 74 -11.20 -4.82 -23.10
N ILE A 75 -10.14 -5.26 -23.79
CA ILE A 75 -8.83 -5.48 -23.17
C ILE A 75 -8.24 -4.15 -22.69
N TYR A 76 -8.31 -3.10 -23.52
CA TYR A 76 -7.87 -1.77 -23.12
C TYR A 76 -8.65 -1.23 -21.91
N GLU A 77 -9.98 -1.28 -21.93
CA GLU A 77 -10.82 -0.83 -20.80
C GLU A 77 -10.49 -1.59 -19.51
N GLN A 78 -10.11 -2.87 -19.62
CA GLN A 78 -9.61 -3.65 -18.49
C GLN A 78 -8.28 -3.13 -17.95
N CYS A 79 -7.32 -2.83 -18.82
CA CYS A 79 -6.03 -2.24 -18.44
C CYS A 79 -6.22 -0.84 -17.85
N GLU A 80 -7.03 0.02 -18.47
CA GLU A 80 -7.37 1.35 -17.98
C GLU A 80 -7.99 1.27 -16.57
N LYS A 81 -8.95 0.36 -16.35
CA LYS A 81 -9.55 0.17 -15.03
C LYS A 81 -8.52 -0.22 -13.97
N MET A 82 -7.65 -1.20 -14.26
CA MET A 82 -6.58 -1.62 -13.34
C MET A 82 -5.61 -0.48 -13.06
N PHE A 83 -5.22 0.28 -14.09
CA PHE A 83 -4.31 1.43 -13.98
C PHE A 83 -4.88 2.54 -13.10
N LEU A 84 -6.13 2.95 -13.35
CA LEU A 84 -6.80 3.99 -12.57
C LEU A 84 -6.98 3.56 -11.12
N ALA A 85 -7.38 2.31 -10.87
CA ALA A 85 -7.53 1.80 -9.50
C ALA A 85 -6.19 1.72 -8.75
N PHE A 86 -5.13 1.27 -9.43
CA PHE A 86 -3.77 1.21 -8.88
C PHE A 86 -3.29 2.60 -8.44
N HIS A 87 -3.35 3.60 -9.31
CA HIS A 87 -2.88 4.94 -8.97
C HIS A 87 -3.82 5.69 -8.03
N GLN A 88 -5.12 5.44 -8.06
CA GLN A 88 -6.05 5.93 -7.03
C GLN A 88 -5.66 5.39 -5.65
N HIS A 89 -5.29 4.11 -5.58
CA HIS A 89 -4.81 3.51 -4.34
C HIS A 89 -3.48 4.13 -3.88
N ILE A 90 -2.55 4.44 -4.79
CA ILE A 90 -1.33 5.18 -4.46
C ILE A 90 -1.64 6.55 -3.86
N LYS A 91 -2.53 7.35 -4.48
CA LYS A 91 -2.91 8.67 -3.93
C LYS A 91 -3.53 8.56 -2.54
N LEU A 92 -4.39 7.56 -2.31
CA LEU A 92 -4.97 7.28 -1.00
C LEU A 92 -3.89 6.88 0.02
N TYR A 93 -2.96 6.01 -0.37
CA TYR A 93 -1.83 5.61 0.45
C TYR A 93 -0.97 6.83 0.83
N GLU A 94 -0.62 7.69 -0.13
CA GLU A 94 0.18 8.88 0.11
C GLU A 94 -0.49 9.84 1.08
N ARG A 95 -1.80 10.10 0.90
CA ARG A 95 -2.58 10.88 1.84
C ARG A 95 -2.55 10.26 3.24
N ASP A 96 -2.72 8.93 3.34
CA ASP A 96 -2.93 8.15 4.56
C ASP A 96 -1.66 7.73 5.31
N ARG A 97 -0.51 7.75 4.65
CA ARG A 97 0.79 7.34 5.19
C ARG A 97 1.13 8.07 6.49
N ILE A 98 1.50 7.30 7.51
CA ILE A 98 2.08 7.81 8.77
C ILE A 98 3.54 7.43 8.95
N CYS A 99 4.14 6.73 7.99
CA CYS A 99 5.52 6.28 8.07
C CYS A 99 6.37 7.06 7.06
N ASP A 100 7.50 7.60 7.50
CA ASP A 100 8.43 8.40 6.70
C ASP A 100 9.62 7.58 6.16
N CYS A 101 9.50 6.26 6.22
CA CYS A 101 10.53 5.33 5.82
C CYS A 101 10.76 5.37 4.29
N GLY A 102 11.95 5.02 3.82
CA GLY A 102 12.30 4.93 2.39
C GLY A 102 11.25 4.21 1.55
N SER A 103 10.82 3.00 1.94
CA SER A 103 9.76 2.28 1.21
C SER A 103 8.45 3.10 1.16
N CYS A 104 7.96 3.58 2.29
CA CYS A 104 6.69 4.31 2.33
C CYS A 104 6.76 5.67 1.57
N THR A 105 7.93 6.32 1.52
CA THR A 105 8.13 7.60 0.85
C THR A 105 8.24 7.47 -0.67
N HIS A 106 8.76 6.36 -1.18
CA HIS A 106 8.91 6.12 -2.62
C HIS A 106 7.69 5.48 -3.29
N THR A 107 6.67 5.03 -2.55
CA THR A 107 5.42 4.46 -3.11
C THR A 107 4.81 5.30 -4.23
N PRO A 108 4.76 6.65 -4.16
CA PRO A 108 4.22 7.48 -5.24
C PRO A 108 4.98 7.38 -6.57
N ASN A 109 6.22 6.87 -6.56
CA ASN A 109 7.02 6.66 -7.77
C ASN A 109 6.75 5.31 -8.44
N LEU A 110 5.97 4.42 -7.79
CA LEU A 110 5.56 3.17 -8.39
C LEU A 110 4.54 3.44 -9.49
N THR A 111 4.66 2.68 -10.56
CA THR A 111 3.75 2.80 -11.70
C THR A 111 3.44 1.45 -12.31
N LEU A 112 2.55 1.41 -13.30
CA LEU A 112 2.03 0.16 -13.85
C LEU A 112 2.12 0.15 -15.38
N LYS A 113 2.67 -0.95 -15.90
CA LYS A 113 2.69 -1.27 -17.33
C LYS A 113 1.98 -2.60 -17.58
N PHE A 114 1.58 -2.83 -18.82
CA PHE A 114 0.86 -4.03 -19.23
C PHE A 114 1.49 -4.64 -20.46
N VAL A 115 1.69 -5.96 -20.43
CA VAL A 115 2.02 -6.78 -21.59
C VAL A 115 0.83 -7.67 -21.90
N VAL A 116 0.31 -7.58 -23.14
CA VAL A 116 -0.81 -8.42 -23.59
C VAL A 116 -0.44 -9.17 -24.85
N HIS A 117 -0.65 -10.49 -24.78
CA HIS A 117 -0.31 -11.43 -25.83
C HIS A 117 -1.45 -12.42 -26.05
N TYR A 118 -1.57 -12.94 -27.27
CA TYR A 118 -2.56 -13.96 -27.61
C TYR A 118 -1.87 -15.07 -28.39
N GLY A 119 -2.05 -16.29 -27.91
CA GLY A 119 -1.31 -17.43 -28.44
C GLY A 119 -1.87 -18.77 -27.99
N ASN A 120 -1.34 -19.85 -28.55
CA ASN A 120 -1.66 -21.21 -28.12
C ASN A 120 -0.80 -21.63 -26.92
N VAL A 121 -1.45 -22.04 -25.83
CA VAL A 121 -0.80 -22.57 -24.63
C VAL A 121 -1.38 -23.94 -24.28
N ILE A 122 -0.64 -24.70 -23.47
CA ILE A 122 -1.09 -25.97 -22.89
C ILE A 122 -1.37 -25.72 -21.41
N GLU A 123 -2.60 -26.01 -20.98
CA GLU A 123 -2.96 -26.04 -19.55
C GLU A 123 -2.61 -27.41 -18.97
N LYS A 124 -1.70 -27.46 -18.00
CA LYS A 124 -1.28 -28.70 -17.34
C LYS A 124 -1.42 -28.61 -15.83
N ARG A 125 -1.89 -29.69 -15.18
CA ARG A 125 -1.93 -29.78 -13.72
C ARG A 125 -0.73 -30.60 -13.23
N ILE A 126 0.12 -30.01 -12.41
CA ILE A 126 1.30 -30.63 -11.81
C ILE A 126 1.15 -30.56 -10.30
N LEU A 127 1.07 -31.71 -9.62
CA LEU A 127 0.87 -31.81 -8.16
C LEU A 127 -0.29 -30.93 -7.62
N GLY A 128 -1.38 -30.82 -8.39
CA GLY A 128 -2.53 -30.00 -8.01
C GLY A 128 -2.48 -28.56 -8.50
N HIS A 129 -1.31 -28.04 -8.87
CA HIS A 129 -1.11 -26.68 -9.39
C HIS A 129 -1.38 -26.62 -10.89
N LEU A 130 -2.17 -25.64 -11.34
CA LEU A 130 -2.33 -25.36 -12.75
C LEU A 130 -1.09 -24.60 -13.25
N GLN A 131 -0.60 -24.99 -14.42
CA GLN A 131 0.56 -24.42 -15.09
C GLN A 131 0.22 -24.17 -16.56
N LEU A 132 0.58 -23.00 -17.07
CA LEU A 132 0.52 -22.67 -18.48
C LEU A 132 1.89 -22.94 -19.09
N MET A 133 1.93 -23.74 -20.15
CA MET A 133 3.17 -24.13 -20.80
C MET A 133 3.10 -23.84 -22.30
N GLY A 134 4.23 -23.47 -22.89
CA GLY A 134 4.37 -23.27 -24.33
C GLY A 134 5.20 -22.03 -24.69
N PRO A 135 5.60 -21.90 -25.97
CA PRO A 135 6.43 -20.79 -26.43
C PRO A 135 5.75 -19.43 -26.21
N GLU A 136 4.43 -19.34 -26.35
CA GLU A 136 3.66 -18.09 -26.19
C GLU A 136 3.72 -17.56 -24.74
N VAL A 137 3.81 -18.46 -23.74
CA VAL A 137 4.03 -18.07 -22.34
C VAL A 137 5.41 -17.44 -22.20
N THR A 138 6.45 -18.11 -22.70
CA THR A 138 7.83 -17.58 -22.71
C THR A 138 7.91 -16.21 -23.39
N THR A 139 7.25 -16.04 -24.53
CA THR A 139 7.16 -14.75 -25.25
C THR A 139 6.59 -13.65 -24.36
N ALA A 140 5.45 -13.90 -23.70
CA ALA A 140 4.82 -12.92 -22.81
C ALA A 140 5.75 -12.49 -21.65
N HIS A 141 6.44 -13.43 -20.99
CA HIS A 141 7.37 -13.07 -19.91
C HIS A 141 8.61 -12.32 -20.41
N LYS A 142 9.19 -12.73 -21.55
CA LYS A 142 10.36 -12.04 -22.13
C LYS A 142 10.02 -10.59 -22.52
N LEU A 143 8.81 -10.35 -23.02
CA LEU A 143 8.32 -9.00 -23.35
C LEU A 143 8.21 -8.06 -22.13
N MET A 144 8.16 -8.57 -20.90
CA MET A 144 8.25 -7.71 -19.71
C MET A 144 9.62 -7.01 -19.60
N LYS A 145 10.68 -7.65 -20.12
CA LYS A 145 12.06 -7.14 -20.23
C LYS A 145 12.34 -6.70 -21.66
N ASN A 146 11.59 -5.71 -22.14
CA ASN A 146 11.82 -5.08 -23.45
C ASN A 146 12.72 -3.84 -23.32
N ASN A 147 13.03 -3.23 -24.46
CA ASN A 147 13.94 -2.07 -24.56
C ASN A 147 13.19 -0.72 -24.61
N LEU A 148 11.97 -0.65 -24.07
CA LEU A 148 11.26 0.62 -23.99
C LEU A 148 11.80 1.44 -22.81
N ASP A 149 12.23 2.67 -23.08
CA ASP A 149 12.70 3.64 -22.06
C ASP A 149 11.55 4.27 -21.25
N VAL A 150 10.42 3.58 -21.15
CA VAL A 150 9.21 4.04 -20.45
C VAL A 150 8.69 3.00 -19.48
N HIS A 151 8.03 3.49 -18.44
CA HIS A 151 7.53 2.66 -17.33
C HIS A 151 6.00 2.60 -17.25
N GLU A 152 5.30 3.40 -18.07
CA GLU A 152 3.84 3.53 -18.11
C GLU A 152 3.31 3.28 -19.52
N TYR A 153 3.10 2.01 -19.84
CA TYR A 153 2.66 1.65 -21.19
C TYR A 153 1.73 0.45 -21.21
N LEU A 154 0.96 0.38 -22.29
CA LEU A 154 0.21 -0.78 -22.71
C LEU A 154 0.86 -1.34 -23.96
N LEU A 155 1.32 -2.60 -23.91
CA LEU A 155 1.93 -3.29 -25.03
C LEU A 155 1.02 -4.43 -25.50
N PHE A 156 0.68 -4.39 -26.79
CA PHE A 156 -0.07 -5.40 -27.50
C PHE A 156 0.85 -6.06 -28.54
N THR A 157 1.09 -7.36 -28.42
CA THR A 157 1.75 -8.10 -29.52
C THR A 157 0.91 -8.04 -30.79
N GLU A 158 1.52 -8.23 -31.96
CA GLU A 158 0.80 -8.25 -33.23
C GLU A 158 -0.36 -9.26 -33.26
N ASN A 159 -0.29 -10.35 -32.49
CA ASN A 159 -1.37 -11.33 -32.36
C ASN A 159 -2.65 -10.80 -31.68
N ILE A 160 -2.57 -9.66 -30.98
CA ILE A 160 -3.73 -9.00 -30.35
C ILE A 160 -4.46 -8.12 -31.35
N ILE A 161 -3.73 -7.43 -32.23
CA ILE A 161 -4.28 -6.43 -33.15
C ILE A 161 -4.33 -7.03 -34.55
N SER A 162 -5.53 -7.38 -34.99
CA SER A 162 -5.76 -8.01 -36.28
C SER A 162 -6.00 -7.02 -37.43
N ASP A 163 -6.42 -5.79 -37.12
CA ASP A 163 -6.76 -4.74 -38.09
C ASP A 163 -6.36 -3.36 -37.52
N GLU A 164 -5.86 -2.45 -38.36
CA GLU A 164 -5.58 -1.05 -38.00
C GLU A 164 -6.80 -0.35 -37.41
N LYS A 165 -8.02 -0.71 -37.84
CA LYS A 165 -9.27 -0.16 -37.27
C LYS A 165 -9.44 -0.49 -35.79
N GLU A 166 -8.94 -1.63 -35.31
CA GLU A 166 -9.01 -2.00 -33.89
C GLU A 166 -8.14 -1.07 -33.02
N ARG A 167 -7.06 -0.50 -33.57
CA ARG A 167 -6.20 0.47 -32.87
C ARG A 167 -6.92 1.79 -32.64
N LEU A 168 -7.66 2.26 -33.64
CA LEU A 168 -8.39 3.53 -33.59
C LEU A 168 -9.53 3.52 -32.55
N LEU A 169 -10.07 2.34 -32.21
CA LEU A 169 -11.16 2.20 -31.23
C LEU A 169 -10.73 2.47 -29.78
N VAL A 170 -9.43 2.47 -29.50
CA VAL A 170 -8.88 2.62 -28.14
C VAL A 170 -8.61 4.09 -27.80
N GLY A 171 -8.49 4.98 -28.80
CA GLY A 171 -8.22 6.40 -28.58
C GLY A 171 -6.82 6.70 -28.00
N LEU A 172 -5.91 5.73 -28.05
CA LEU A 172 -4.49 5.89 -27.73
C LEU A 172 -3.65 5.96 -29.01
N ASP A 173 -2.57 6.73 -28.95
CA ASP A 173 -1.55 6.76 -30.00
C ASP A 173 -0.58 5.59 -29.85
N PHE A 174 -0.82 4.52 -30.60
CA PHE A 174 0.02 3.34 -30.60
C PHE A 174 1.21 3.52 -31.54
N GLN A 175 2.41 3.24 -31.04
CA GLN A 175 3.64 3.16 -31.81
C GLN A 175 3.99 1.69 -32.08
N LYS A 176 4.57 1.41 -33.25
CA LYS A 176 5.05 0.06 -33.59
C LYS A 176 6.51 -0.08 -33.18
N SER A 177 6.88 -1.22 -32.60
CA SER A 177 8.26 -1.57 -32.24
C SER A 177 8.42 -3.09 -32.28
N GLU A 178 9.64 -3.55 -32.05
CA GLU A 178 9.97 -4.96 -31.94
C GLU A 178 11.10 -5.18 -30.92
N SER A 179 11.20 -6.40 -30.41
CA SER A 179 12.29 -6.84 -29.54
C SER A 179 12.77 -8.21 -29.99
N THR A 180 14.09 -8.42 -30.02
CA THR A 180 14.69 -9.70 -30.37
C THR A 180 15.26 -10.39 -29.15
N TYR A 181 14.91 -11.67 -28.97
CA TYR A 181 15.40 -12.52 -27.88
C TYR A 181 16.05 -13.78 -28.44
N SER A 182 17.14 -14.25 -27.82
CA SER A 182 17.91 -15.42 -28.28
C SER A 182 17.06 -16.69 -28.46
N ASP A 183 16.08 -16.89 -27.58
CA ASP A 183 15.33 -18.15 -27.47
C ASP A 183 13.93 -18.08 -28.10
N VAL A 184 13.46 -16.87 -28.45
CA VAL A 184 12.10 -16.60 -28.95
C VAL A 184 12.13 -16.02 -30.38
N GLY A 185 13.22 -15.36 -30.77
CA GLY A 185 13.32 -14.61 -32.02
C GLY A 185 12.83 -13.17 -31.88
N THR A 186 12.49 -12.56 -33.02
CA THR A 186 11.95 -11.19 -33.07
C THR A 186 10.44 -11.21 -32.84
N VAL A 187 9.99 -10.37 -31.91
CA VAL A 187 8.57 -10.22 -31.56
C VAL A 187 8.13 -8.80 -31.85
N GLY A 188 7.25 -8.63 -32.83
CA GLY A 188 6.61 -7.37 -33.16
C GLY A 188 5.49 -7.01 -32.19
N TYR A 189 5.39 -5.74 -31.82
CA TYR A 189 4.34 -5.25 -30.94
C TYR A 189 3.97 -3.78 -31.22
N TYR A 190 2.80 -3.41 -30.73
CA TYR A 190 2.34 -2.04 -30.62
C TYR A 190 2.34 -1.64 -29.16
N TYR A 191 2.77 -0.43 -28.85
CA TYR A 191 2.70 0.10 -27.50
C TYR A 191 2.16 1.53 -27.48
N ALA A 192 1.48 1.89 -26.40
CA ALA A 192 0.98 3.24 -26.18
C ALA A 192 1.25 3.68 -24.75
N TYR A 193 1.50 4.97 -24.55
CA TYR A 193 1.71 5.54 -23.23
C TYR A 193 0.39 5.67 -22.46
N LEU A 194 0.42 5.35 -21.18
CA LEU A 194 -0.73 5.46 -20.29
C LEU A 194 -0.73 6.73 -19.45
N LYS A 195 0.31 7.56 -19.56
CA LYS A 195 0.49 8.77 -18.74
C LYS A 195 -0.72 9.72 -18.75
N SER A 196 -1.42 9.86 -19.87
CA SER A 196 -2.62 10.71 -19.98
C SER A 196 -3.80 10.21 -19.15
N LEU A 197 -3.81 8.94 -18.71
CA LEU A 197 -4.82 8.42 -17.82
C LEU A 197 -4.65 8.94 -16.38
N LEU A 198 -3.46 9.42 -16.01
CA LEU A 198 -3.23 9.99 -14.69
C LEU A 198 -4.11 11.22 -14.43
N ASP A 199 -4.43 11.98 -15.47
CA ASP A 199 -5.30 13.16 -15.41
C ASP A 199 -6.76 12.80 -15.06
N LYS A 200 -7.16 11.54 -15.26
CA LYS A 200 -8.50 11.04 -14.92
C LYS A 200 -8.63 10.64 -13.45
N ILE A 201 -7.54 10.63 -12.69
CA ILE A 201 -7.53 10.12 -11.31
C ILE A 201 -7.96 11.25 -10.37
N PRO A 202 -9.11 11.11 -9.69
CA PRO A 202 -9.58 12.14 -8.78
C PRO A 202 -8.61 12.30 -7.61
N GLU A 203 -8.43 13.54 -7.16
CA GLU A 203 -7.74 13.79 -5.90
C GLU A 203 -8.53 13.16 -4.73
N PRO A 204 -7.84 12.47 -3.80
CA PRO A 204 -8.48 12.01 -2.57
C PRO A 204 -9.16 13.17 -1.85
N LYS A 205 -10.36 12.91 -1.32
CA LYS A 205 -11.02 13.89 -0.45
C LYS A 205 -10.08 14.27 0.69
N ALA A 206 -9.96 15.59 0.94
CA ALA A 206 -9.27 16.10 2.11
C ALA A 206 -9.90 15.49 3.38
N ARG A 207 -9.08 15.28 4.40
CA ARG A 207 -9.60 14.86 5.71
C ARG A 207 -10.27 16.03 6.40
N GLU A 208 -11.27 15.70 7.20
CA GLU A 208 -11.74 16.61 8.24
C GLU A 208 -10.61 16.80 9.25
N GLU A 209 -10.26 18.05 9.53
CA GLU A 209 -9.27 18.36 10.55
C GLU A 209 -9.86 18.12 11.94
N LEU A 210 -9.07 17.58 12.87
CA LEU A 210 -9.49 17.50 14.27
C LEU A 210 -9.62 18.92 14.84
N GLN A 211 -10.85 19.35 15.08
CA GLN A 211 -11.14 20.57 15.84
C GLN A 211 -11.23 20.21 17.32
N LEU A 212 -10.12 20.34 18.03
CA LEU A 212 -10.01 19.99 19.44
C LEU A 212 -9.47 21.19 20.22
N ASP A 213 -10.37 21.88 20.92
CA ASP A 213 -10.03 22.99 21.81
C ASP A 213 -10.14 22.57 23.28
N ASN A 214 -9.29 23.15 24.14
CA ASN A 214 -9.33 22.98 25.60
C ASN A 214 -9.18 21.52 26.09
N PRO A 215 -7.97 20.94 26.04
CA PRO A 215 -7.73 19.58 26.49
C PRO A 215 -8.06 19.38 27.98
N ASN A 216 -8.64 18.22 28.31
CA ASN A 216 -8.95 17.89 29.70
C ASN A 216 -7.70 17.54 30.50
N ILE A 217 -6.71 16.92 29.85
CA ILE A 217 -5.39 16.59 30.41
C ILE A 217 -4.33 17.07 29.42
N GLN A 218 -3.32 17.73 29.97
CA GLN A 218 -2.09 18.08 29.25
C GLN A 218 -0.91 17.50 30.03
N LEU A 219 -0.02 16.84 29.29
CA LEU A 219 1.23 16.27 29.80
C LEU A 219 2.34 16.64 28.83
N GLU A 220 3.55 16.88 29.36
CA GLU A 220 4.73 17.04 28.53
C GLU A 220 5.94 16.32 29.12
N THR A 221 6.89 15.98 28.25
CA THR A 221 8.23 15.56 28.63
C THR A 221 9.22 15.94 27.54
N THR A 222 10.44 16.29 27.94
CA THR A 222 11.57 16.46 27.02
C THR A 222 12.42 15.20 26.99
N ILE A 223 12.83 14.77 25.81
CA ILE A 223 13.49 13.49 25.53
C ILE A 223 14.77 13.76 24.75
N LYS A 224 15.92 13.25 25.19
CA LYS A 224 17.17 13.38 24.43
C LYS A 224 17.22 12.36 23.29
N THR A 225 16.67 12.72 22.14
CA THR A 225 16.56 11.86 20.96
C THR A 225 16.37 12.71 19.69
N SER A 226 16.31 12.05 18.53
CA SER A 226 15.89 12.69 17.28
C SER A 226 14.39 12.57 17.05
N LEU A 227 13.82 13.52 16.32
CA LEU A 227 12.40 13.51 15.92
C LEU A 227 12.03 12.19 15.23
N LYS A 228 12.91 11.67 14.38
CA LYS A 228 12.73 10.40 13.67
C LYS A 228 12.56 9.21 14.63
N ILE A 229 13.45 9.06 15.61
CA ILE A 229 13.38 7.95 16.58
C ILE A 229 12.12 8.06 17.44
N ALA A 230 11.85 9.25 17.98
CA ALA A 230 10.64 9.48 18.77
C ALA A 230 9.37 9.17 17.95
N TYR A 231 9.34 9.61 16.69
CA TYR A 231 8.19 9.39 15.83
C TYR A 231 7.98 7.92 15.50
N GLN A 232 9.04 7.20 15.11
CA GLN A 232 8.97 5.77 14.82
C GLN A 232 8.46 4.99 16.04
N LEU A 233 8.99 5.26 17.23
CA LEU A 233 8.51 4.61 18.47
C LEU A 233 7.02 4.91 18.76
N LEU A 234 6.56 6.12 18.43
CA LEU A 234 5.18 6.55 18.67
C LEU A 234 4.18 5.81 17.76
N ILE A 235 4.51 5.63 16.47
CA ILE A 235 3.61 4.99 15.48
C ILE A 235 3.76 3.46 15.44
N SER A 236 4.80 2.89 16.05
CA SER A 236 5.01 1.44 16.16
C SER A 236 3.99 0.77 17.10
N LEU A 237 2.90 0.24 16.52
CA LEU A 237 1.84 -0.45 17.26
C LEU A 237 2.34 -1.68 18.03
N ASP A 238 3.35 -2.39 17.50
CA ASP A 238 4.00 -3.54 18.12
C ASP A 238 4.84 -3.17 19.36
N LYS A 239 5.51 -2.01 19.33
CA LYS A 239 6.27 -1.46 20.45
C LYS A 239 5.42 -0.73 21.48
N LYS A 240 4.16 -0.41 21.16
CA LYS A 240 3.25 0.38 22.03
C LYS A 240 3.14 -0.18 23.45
N LYS A 241 3.10 -1.51 23.59
CA LYS A 241 3.04 -2.21 24.89
C LYS A 241 4.28 -1.99 25.78
N GLU A 242 5.42 -1.62 25.19
CA GLU A 242 6.67 -1.43 25.93
C GLU A 242 6.67 -0.14 26.74
N TRP A 243 5.91 0.87 26.30
CA TRP A 243 5.83 2.16 26.99
C TRP A 243 4.46 2.46 27.60
N MET A 244 3.36 1.93 27.03
CA MET A 244 2.01 2.16 27.57
C MET A 244 1.73 1.32 28.82
N VAL A 245 1.54 1.99 29.96
CA VAL A 245 1.25 1.34 31.24
C VAL A 245 -0.07 0.58 31.20
N GLY A 246 -0.03 -0.70 31.60
CA GLY A 246 -1.20 -1.57 31.69
C GLY A 246 -1.56 -2.28 30.38
N LEU A 247 -0.95 -1.91 29.25
CA LEU A 247 -1.16 -2.56 27.97
C LEU A 247 -0.48 -3.93 27.93
N LYS A 248 -1.25 -4.99 27.69
CA LYS A 248 -0.74 -6.36 27.57
C LYS A 248 -0.37 -6.69 26.13
N GLU A 249 -1.22 -6.29 25.19
CA GLU A 249 -1.12 -6.63 23.78
C GLU A 249 -1.82 -5.58 22.92
N VAL A 250 -1.35 -5.40 21.69
CA VAL A 250 -2.05 -4.65 20.64
C VAL A 250 -2.39 -5.62 19.50
N LYS A 251 -3.67 -5.75 19.18
CA LYS A 251 -4.16 -6.53 18.04
C LYS A 251 -4.47 -5.60 16.88
N TYR A 252 -3.94 -5.92 15.72
CA TYR A 252 -4.18 -5.20 14.47
C TYR A 252 -3.89 -6.11 13.28
N ASP A 253 -4.34 -5.73 12.10
CA ASP A 253 -4.06 -6.44 10.85
C ASP A 253 -2.60 -6.24 10.44
N LYS A 254 -1.73 -7.19 10.80
CA LYS A 254 -0.29 -7.14 10.49
C LYS A 254 0.03 -7.30 9.01
N SER A 255 -0.94 -7.69 8.18
CA SER A 255 -0.74 -7.77 6.73
C SER A 255 -0.79 -6.40 6.05
N LYS A 256 -1.20 -5.36 6.78
CA LYS A 256 -1.36 -3.99 6.28
C LYS A 256 -0.43 -3.03 6.99
N ILE A 257 0.00 -2.00 6.26
CA ILE A 257 0.79 -0.92 6.85
C ILE A 257 -0.13 0.01 7.64
N PRO A 258 0.21 0.29 8.92
CA PRO A 258 -0.46 1.32 9.70
C PRO A 258 -0.46 2.67 8.99
N ARG A 259 -1.62 3.32 8.96
CA ARG A 259 -1.89 4.57 8.26
C ARG A 259 -3.03 5.31 8.99
N VAL A 260 -3.34 6.54 8.61
CA VAL A 260 -4.53 7.20 9.16
C VAL A 260 -5.78 6.41 8.75
N GLY A 261 -6.66 6.16 9.72
CA GLY A 261 -7.78 5.22 9.60
C GLY A 261 -7.46 3.80 10.06
N THR A 262 -6.21 3.46 10.40
CA THR A 262 -5.89 2.14 10.95
C THR A 262 -6.54 1.95 12.31
N GLU A 263 -7.36 0.91 12.41
CA GLU A 263 -7.96 0.44 13.65
C GLU A 263 -7.05 -0.59 14.33
N HIS A 264 -6.96 -0.52 15.65
CA HIS A 264 -6.27 -1.49 16.48
C HIS A 264 -6.95 -1.64 17.85
N GLU A 265 -6.86 -2.83 18.43
CA GLU A 265 -7.41 -3.13 19.75
C GLU A 265 -6.29 -3.21 20.79
N CYS A 266 -6.35 -2.36 21.80
CA CYS A 266 -5.45 -2.39 22.94
C CYS A 266 -6.03 -3.27 24.07
N ILE A 267 -5.36 -4.37 24.39
CA ILE A 267 -5.79 -5.32 25.42
C ILE A 267 -5.23 -4.91 26.79
N LEU A 268 -6.13 -4.61 27.71
CA LEU A 268 -5.83 -4.23 29.09
C LEU A 268 -6.18 -5.39 30.06
N PRO A 269 -5.88 -5.31 31.37
CA PRO A 269 -6.10 -6.44 32.28
C PRO A 269 -7.56 -6.81 32.48
N PHE A 270 -8.48 -5.84 32.37
CA PHE A 270 -9.91 -6.02 32.68
C PHE A 270 -10.85 -5.58 31.54
N ASN A 271 -10.31 -5.08 30.42
CA ASN A 271 -11.08 -4.63 29.26
C ASN A 271 -10.20 -4.55 28.00
N SER A 272 -10.79 -4.17 26.88
CA SER A 272 -10.08 -3.76 25.67
C SER A 272 -10.55 -2.40 25.19
N LEU A 273 -9.70 -1.71 24.42
CA LEU A 273 -9.99 -0.42 23.82
C LEU A 273 -9.85 -0.53 22.30
N SER A 274 -10.92 -0.18 21.58
CA SER A 274 -10.83 0.04 20.14
C SER A 274 -10.32 1.44 19.87
N ILE A 275 -9.23 1.54 19.10
CA ILE A 275 -8.54 2.78 18.79
C ILE A 275 -8.38 2.89 17.28
N VAL A 276 -8.58 4.09 16.75
CA VAL A 276 -8.28 4.42 15.36
C VAL A 276 -7.26 5.55 15.29
N THR A 277 -6.27 5.45 14.41
CA THR A 277 -5.39 6.58 14.08
C THR A 277 -6.22 7.63 13.34
N SER A 278 -6.42 8.80 13.95
CA SER A 278 -7.34 9.83 13.42
C SER A 278 -6.62 10.91 12.63
N GLU A 279 -5.37 11.24 12.97
CA GLU A 279 -4.62 12.27 12.26
C GLU A 279 -3.12 12.04 12.31
N ASN A 280 -2.43 12.48 11.26
CA ASN A 280 -0.98 12.54 11.20
C ASN A 280 -0.55 13.72 10.32
N LYS A 281 0.10 14.72 10.92
CA LYS A 281 0.66 15.89 10.25
C LYS A 281 2.14 15.95 10.55
N VAL A 282 2.96 15.98 9.50
CA VAL A 282 4.42 15.97 9.59
C VAL A 282 4.94 17.24 8.91
N THR A 283 5.86 17.92 9.59
CA THR A 283 6.67 19.04 9.08
C THR A 283 8.13 18.80 9.48
N ASP A 284 9.07 19.58 8.95
CA ASP A 284 10.50 19.35 9.13
C ASP A 284 10.96 19.29 10.60
N ASN A 285 10.28 20.02 11.51
CA ASN A 285 10.65 20.10 12.92
C ASN A 285 9.53 19.70 13.90
N LYS A 286 8.34 19.38 13.40
CA LYS A 286 7.16 19.11 14.22
C LYS A 286 6.29 18.01 13.62
N ILE A 287 5.84 17.11 14.48
CA ILE A 287 4.89 16.05 14.13
C ILE A 287 3.71 16.11 15.09
N MET A 288 2.52 16.02 14.53
CA MET A 288 1.27 15.82 15.28
C MET A 288 0.68 14.48 14.87
N TYR A 289 0.50 13.59 15.83
CA TYR A 289 -0.09 12.27 15.64
C TYR A 289 -1.26 12.12 16.61
N ALA A 290 -2.43 11.73 16.10
CA ALA A 290 -3.63 11.63 16.90
C ALA A 290 -4.28 10.25 16.81
N GLU A 291 -4.80 9.80 17.94
CA GLU A 291 -5.57 8.57 18.07
C GLU A 291 -6.92 8.87 18.71
N ARG A 292 -7.98 8.23 18.21
CA ARG A 292 -9.31 8.29 18.81
C ARG A 292 -9.66 6.93 19.40
N VAL A 293 -9.98 6.93 20.69
CA VAL A 293 -10.55 5.80 21.40
C VAL A 293 -12.06 5.82 21.16
N ILE A 294 -12.60 4.79 20.51
CA ILE A 294 -14.03 4.65 20.18
C ILE A 294 -14.88 4.35 21.42
N GLY A 295 -14.23 4.17 22.57
CA GLY A 295 -14.87 3.89 23.85
C GLY A 295 -14.92 2.40 24.14
N SER A 296 -14.84 2.09 25.43
CA SER A 296 -15.18 0.77 25.97
C SER A 296 -16.18 1.01 27.09
N GLY A 297 -17.01 0.03 27.44
CA GLY A 297 -18.03 0.21 28.50
C GLY A 297 -17.49 0.70 29.87
N LEU A 298 -16.16 0.75 30.06
CA LEU A 298 -15.46 1.22 31.25
C LEU A 298 -14.74 2.58 31.10
N LEU A 299 -14.47 3.04 29.88
CA LEU A 299 -13.72 4.28 29.62
C LEU A 299 -14.44 5.13 28.57
N PRO A 300 -14.57 6.46 28.80
CA PRO A 300 -15.23 7.34 27.83
C PRO A 300 -14.47 7.36 26.50
N GLU A 301 -15.18 7.70 25.43
CA GLU A 301 -14.54 8.08 24.18
C GLU A 301 -13.55 9.23 24.44
N SER A 302 -12.37 9.12 23.83
CA SER A 302 -11.32 10.12 23.98
C SER A 302 -10.50 10.30 22.72
N SER A 303 -9.97 11.50 22.51
CA SER A 303 -8.96 11.79 21.50
C SER A 303 -7.65 12.10 22.19
N HIS A 304 -6.57 11.43 21.75
CA HIS A 304 -5.22 11.58 22.27
C HIS A 304 -4.37 12.21 21.17
N VAL A 305 -3.90 13.42 21.39
CA VAL A 305 -3.07 14.17 20.44
C VAL A 305 -1.66 14.24 20.97
N PHE A 306 -0.74 13.57 20.28
CA PHE A 306 0.69 13.60 20.55
C PHE A 306 1.34 14.64 19.64
N THR A 307 2.11 15.56 20.22
CA THR A 307 2.92 16.52 19.47
C THR A 307 4.40 16.31 19.80
N LEU A 308 5.20 16.02 18.79
CA LEU A 308 6.66 15.95 18.88
C LEU A 308 7.24 17.21 18.22
N GLN A 309 8.07 17.95 18.95
CA GLN A 309 8.77 19.14 18.45
C GLN A 309 10.28 18.98 18.64
N GLN A 310 11.06 19.07 17.57
CA GLN A 310 12.52 19.05 17.64
C GLN A 310 13.04 20.37 18.24
N GLU A 311 13.89 20.27 19.26
CA GLU A 311 14.54 21.38 19.96
C GLU A 311 16.03 21.02 20.17
N GLY A 312 16.89 21.38 19.21
CA GLY A 312 18.31 21.00 19.25
C GLY A 312 18.49 19.48 19.16
N ASN A 313 19.11 18.87 20.19
CA ASN A 313 19.29 17.41 20.29
C ASN A 313 18.21 16.74 21.17
N GLU A 314 17.12 17.45 21.43
CA GLU A 314 16.01 16.97 22.24
C GLU A 314 14.70 17.08 21.45
N VAL A 315 13.73 16.27 21.85
CA VAL A 315 12.36 16.32 21.35
C VAL A 315 11.44 16.61 22.52
N LYS A 316 10.67 17.68 22.42
CA LYS A 316 9.56 17.95 23.31
C LYS A 316 8.35 17.14 22.86
N LEU A 317 7.92 16.20 23.70
CA LEU A 317 6.71 15.40 23.52
C LEU A 317 5.59 15.94 24.41
N SER A 318 4.53 16.45 23.80
CA SER A 318 3.28 16.84 24.45
C SER A 318 2.17 15.84 24.15
N LEU A 319 1.34 15.56 25.14
CA LEU A 319 0.13 14.74 25.02
C LEU A 319 -1.06 15.51 25.57
N ASP A 320 -1.99 15.83 24.67
CA ASP A 320 -3.28 16.43 24.98
C ASP A 320 -4.38 15.37 24.86
N ILE A 321 -5.21 15.23 25.90
CA ILE A 321 -6.30 14.25 25.96
C ILE A 321 -7.64 14.99 26.08
N TYR A 322 -8.53 14.70 25.16
CA TYR A 322 -9.88 15.25 25.06
C TYR A 322 -10.90 14.12 25.29
N PHE A 323 -11.85 14.31 26.18
CA PHE A 323 -12.94 13.36 26.45
C PHE A 323 -14.13 14.10 27.06
N ASN A 324 -15.34 13.66 26.72
CA ASN A 324 -16.57 14.24 27.25
C ASN A 324 -17.24 13.25 28.24
N ASN A 325 -17.54 13.70 29.45
CA ASN A 325 -18.24 12.90 30.46
C ASN A 325 -18.88 13.84 31.50
N ASN A 326 -19.81 13.32 32.30
CA ASN A 326 -20.38 14.05 33.44
C ASN A 326 -19.27 14.49 34.41
N PHE A 327 -19.42 15.68 35.00
CA PHE A 327 -18.38 16.36 35.80
C PHE A 327 -17.69 15.46 36.86
N VAL A 328 -18.45 14.65 37.60
CA VAL A 328 -17.91 13.75 38.63
C VAL A 328 -17.02 12.66 38.02
N ASN A 329 -17.51 12.01 36.97
CA ASN A 329 -16.75 11.00 36.23
C ASN A 329 -15.52 11.63 35.58
N GLN A 330 -15.66 12.84 35.05
CA GLN A 330 -14.57 13.58 34.43
C GLN A 330 -13.42 13.79 35.41
N LEU A 331 -13.70 14.19 36.65
CA LEU A 331 -12.67 14.40 37.68
C LEU A 331 -11.95 13.09 38.05
N PHE A 332 -12.71 12.00 38.24
CA PHE A 332 -12.17 10.68 38.56
C PHE A 332 -11.26 10.15 37.43
N PHE A 333 -11.77 10.10 36.20
CA PHE A 333 -11.02 9.63 35.04
C PHE A 333 -9.81 10.53 34.76
N LYS A 334 -9.93 11.85 34.95
CA LYS A 334 -8.82 12.81 34.79
C LYS A 334 -7.63 12.46 35.68
N GLY A 335 -7.85 12.20 36.97
CA GLY A 335 -6.77 11.83 37.89
C GLY A 335 -6.11 10.51 37.55
N MET A 336 -6.92 9.47 37.27
CA MET A 336 -6.45 8.13 36.90
C MET A 336 -5.64 8.15 35.60
N MET A 337 -6.19 8.75 34.53
CA MET A 337 -5.53 8.83 33.23
C MET A 337 -4.25 9.67 33.31
N LYS A 338 -4.28 10.83 33.97
CA LYS A 338 -3.08 11.68 34.14
C LYS A 338 -1.92 10.93 34.80
N LYS A 339 -2.20 10.12 35.83
CA LYS A 339 -1.19 9.29 36.49
C LYS A 339 -0.66 8.18 35.58
N SER A 340 -1.56 7.49 34.87
CA SER A 340 -1.19 6.40 33.95
C SER A 340 -0.34 6.91 32.79
N PHE A 341 -0.83 7.88 32.02
CA PHE A 341 -0.12 8.47 30.90
C PHE A 341 1.16 9.19 31.33
N GLY A 342 1.19 9.84 32.50
CA GLY A 342 2.42 10.44 33.04
C GLY A 342 3.51 9.39 33.30
N LYS A 343 3.15 8.15 33.68
CA LYS A 343 4.09 7.03 33.79
C LYS A 343 4.45 6.46 32.40
N SER A 344 3.48 6.37 31.48
CA SER A 344 3.74 5.93 30.10
C SER A 344 4.73 6.83 29.37
N LEU A 345 4.61 8.16 29.48
CA LEU A 345 5.55 9.11 28.87
C LEU A 345 6.96 8.98 29.46
N LYS A 346 7.10 8.65 30.74
CA LYS A 346 8.41 8.35 31.35
C LYS A 346 9.03 7.07 30.78
N ASN A 347 8.23 6.04 30.51
CA ASN A 347 8.71 4.82 29.87
C ASN A 347 9.10 5.08 28.42
N PHE A 348 8.26 5.82 27.68
CA PHE A 348 8.54 6.24 26.30
C PHE A 348 9.86 6.99 26.21
N LYS A 349 10.07 8.00 27.08
CA LYS A 349 11.33 8.74 27.19
C LYS A 349 12.53 7.79 27.33
N LYS A 350 12.48 6.86 28.28
CA LYS A 350 13.58 5.91 28.51
C LYS A 350 13.89 5.03 27.31
N LEU A 351 12.86 4.56 26.59
CA LEU A 351 13.05 3.74 25.39
C LEU A 351 13.66 4.56 24.25
N ALA A 352 13.13 5.76 23.98
CA ALA A 352 13.62 6.63 22.92
C ALA A 352 15.07 7.11 23.16
N GLU A 353 15.45 7.43 24.41
CA GLU A 353 16.83 7.80 24.76
C GLU A 353 17.79 6.61 24.65
N LYS A 354 17.31 5.40 24.97
CA LYS A 354 18.09 4.17 24.80
C LYS A 354 18.36 3.88 23.33
N GLU A 355 17.34 3.98 22.47
CA GLU A 355 17.50 3.79 21.02
C GLU A 355 18.40 4.85 20.39
N PHE A 356 18.38 6.09 20.88
CA PHE A 356 19.27 7.17 20.40
C PHE A 356 20.74 6.99 20.80
N SER A 357 21.01 6.21 21.84
CA SER A 357 22.38 5.98 22.33
C SER A 357 23.06 4.77 21.67
N GLN A 358 22.34 4.04 20.82
CA GLN A 358 22.82 2.90 20.03
C GLN A 358 23.16 3.37 18.62
#